data_AF-A0A8T4RP69-F1
#
_entry.id   AF-A0A8T4RP69-F1
#
_cell.length_a   1.000
_cell.length_b   1.000
_cell.length_c   1.000
_cell.angle_alpha   90.00
_cell.angle_beta   90.00
_cell.angle_gamma   90.00
#
_symmetry.space_group_name_H-M   'P 1'
#
loop_
_entity.id
_entity.type
_entity.pdbx_description
1 polymer ?
#
loop_
_entity_poly.entity_id
_entity_poly.type
_entity_poly.pdbx_seq_one_letter_code
_entity_poly.pdbx_strand_id
1 'polypeptide(L)'
;MASILDIGFLQNFSILFPFLLVLVLVYAILSMSILKERRALAGMIAFLLAIMTLFSQVVIDIIGRMTPILVVFFIIIIFMLMAFGIFGVKPETLLSSGPYHKHIGWWTFIILLLILIGSITSVFSERGGVPGPGATGPYIGNETQLVGTGAEGTQQGAFFQTLFNTKVLGMIVVLLIAMIAIQRLTIEE
;
A
#
# COMPACT_ATOMS: atom_id res chain seq x y z
N MET A 1 -5.91 23.40 -0.85
CA MET A 1 -6.82 24.02 -1.84
C MET A 1 -6.49 23.42 -3.18
N ALA A 2 -7.34 22.51 -3.67
CA ALA A 2 -7.08 21.81 -4.93
C ALA A 2 -7.40 22.74 -6.10
N SER A 3 -6.48 22.84 -7.06
CA SER A 3 -6.72 23.55 -8.32
C SER A 3 -7.83 22.82 -9.10
N ILE A 4 -8.72 23.56 -9.74
CA ILE A 4 -9.86 23.02 -10.52
C ILE A 4 -9.37 22.11 -11.67
N LEU A 5 -8.15 22.34 -12.16
CA LEU A 5 -7.46 21.50 -13.13
C LEU A 5 -7.04 20.13 -12.57
N ASP A 6 -6.80 20.04 -11.27
CA ASP A 6 -6.31 18.84 -10.60
C ASP A 6 -7.44 17.83 -10.36
N ILE A 7 -8.64 18.32 -10.02
CA ILE A 7 -9.78 17.46 -9.69
C ILE A 7 -10.42 16.84 -10.95
N GLY A 8 -10.62 17.64 -12.02
CA GLY A 8 -11.39 17.18 -13.19
C GLY A 8 -10.63 16.18 -14.08
N PHE A 9 -9.32 16.36 -14.26
CA PHE A 9 -8.53 15.48 -15.11
C PHE A 9 -8.15 14.19 -14.37
N LEU A 10 -7.68 14.27 -13.11
CA LEU A 10 -7.29 13.09 -12.32
C LEU A 10 -8.45 12.14 -12.05
N GLN A 11 -9.70 12.63 -11.96
CA GLN A 11 -10.87 11.77 -11.81
C GLN A 11 -11.00 10.78 -12.97
N ASN A 12 -10.68 11.18 -14.20
CA ASN A 12 -10.72 10.27 -15.36
C ASN A 12 -9.57 9.25 -15.34
N PHE A 13 -8.43 9.57 -14.72
CA PHE A 13 -7.35 8.59 -14.55
C PHE A 13 -7.63 7.60 -13.41
N SER A 14 -8.58 7.90 -12.51
CA SER A 14 -8.92 7.00 -11.42
C SER A 14 -9.37 5.61 -11.87
N ILE A 15 -9.95 5.50 -13.08
CA ILE A 15 -10.31 4.20 -13.69
C ILE A 15 -9.14 3.56 -14.46
N LEU A 16 -8.27 4.39 -15.03
CA LEU A 16 -7.16 4.00 -15.89
C LEU A 16 -6.01 3.40 -15.05
N PHE A 17 -5.79 3.90 -13.83
CA PHE A 17 -4.80 3.36 -12.90
C PHE A 17 -5.10 1.91 -12.47
N PRO A 18 -6.30 1.57 -11.96
CA PRO A 18 -6.71 0.20 -11.69
C PRO A 18 -6.52 -0.73 -12.87
N PHE A 19 -6.93 -0.29 -14.06
CA PHE A 19 -6.77 -1.05 -15.29
C PHE A 19 -5.30 -1.37 -15.58
N LEU A 20 -4.43 -0.35 -15.62
CA LEU A 20 -3.00 -0.53 -15.87
C LEU A 20 -2.34 -1.40 -14.81
N LEU A 21 -2.70 -1.21 -13.55
CA LEU A 21 -2.11 -1.95 -12.44
C LEU A 21 -2.45 -3.44 -12.52
N VAL A 22 -3.72 -3.78 -12.74
CA VAL A 22 -4.15 -5.17 -12.93
C VAL A 22 -3.49 -5.76 -14.16
N LEU A 23 -3.46 -5.02 -15.27
CA LEU A 23 -2.81 -5.47 -16.51
C LEU A 23 -1.35 -5.84 -16.27
N VAL A 24 -0.58 -4.97 -15.60
CA VAL A 24 0.84 -5.20 -15.32
C VAL A 24 1.04 -6.35 -14.33
N LEU A 25 0.25 -6.43 -13.26
CA LEU A 25 0.36 -7.51 -12.26
C LEU A 25 0.03 -8.87 -12.87
N VAL A 26 -1.11 -8.98 -13.57
CA VAL A 26 -1.54 -10.21 -14.21
C VAL A 26 -0.53 -10.61 -15.28
N TYR A 27 -0.06 -9.66 -16.10
CA TYR A 27 0.99 -9.93 -17.09
C TYR A 27 2.28 -10.42 -16.44
N ALA A 28 2.73 -9.79 -15.35
CA ALA A 28 3.93 -10.19 -14.63
C ALA A 28 3.81 -11.62 -14.09
N ILE A 29 2.67 -11.97 -13.47
CA ILE A 29 2.40 -13.32 -12.95
C ILE A 29 2.39 -14.34 -14.10
N LEU A 30 1.69 -14.04 -15.20
CA LEU A 30 1.64 -14.94 -16.37
C LEU A 30 3.00 -15.08 -17.04
N SER A 31 3.82 -14.03 -17.08
CA SER A 31 5.16 -14.04 -17.66
C SER A 31 6.17 -14.85 -16.84
N MET A 32 5.95 -15.00 -15.53
CA MET A 32 6.76 -15.89 -14.69
C MET A 32 6.31 -17.36 -14.76
N SER A 33 5.07 -17.60 -15.18
CA SER A 33 4.45 -18.93 -15.24
C SER A 33 4.69 -19.64 -16.59
N ILE A 34 3.95 -20.74 -16.82
CA ILE A 34 3.97 -21.66 -17.98
C ILE A 34 3.87 -20.96 -19.35
N LEU A 35 3.42 -19.71 -19.40
CA LEU A 35 3.25 -18.94 -20.64
C LEU A 35 4.48 -18.12 -21.06
N LYS A 36 5.65 -18.33 -20.45
CA LYS A 36 6.88 -17.60 -20.75
C LYS A 36 7.29 -17.63 -22.24
N GLU A 37 6.99 -18.74 -22.93
CA GLU A 37 7.31 -18.91 -24.35
C GLU A 37 6.39 -18.09 -25.27
N ARG A 38 5.18 -17.77 -24.82
CA ARG A 38 4.13 -17.12 -25.62
C ARG A 38 3.73 -15.78 -25.02
N ARG A 39 4.69 -14.85 -24.92
CA ARG A 39 4.50 -13.52 -24.33
C ARG A 39 3.31 -12.74 -24.90
N ALA A 40 3.05 -12.85 -26.19
CA ALA A 40 1.92 -12.21 -26.84
C ALA A 40 0.57 -12.72 -26.29
N LEU A 41 0.44 -14.03 -26.09
CA LEU A 41 -0.76 -14.63 -25.50
C LEU A 41 -0.92 -14.25 -24.03
N ALA A 42 0.17 -14.22 -23.27
CA ALA A 42 0.14 -13.74 -21.88
C ALA A 42 -0.36 -12.28 -21.80
N GLY A 43 0.10 -11.41 -22.71
CA GLY A 43 -0.37 -10.03 -22.81
C GLY A 43 -1.85 -9.92 -23.14
N MET A 44 -2.33 -10.72 -24.10
CA MET A 44 -3.74 -10.71 -24.49
C MET A 44 -4.67 -11.19 -23.37
N ILE A 45 -4.28 -12.25 -22.65
CA ILE A 45 -5.03 -12.76 -21.50
C ILE A 45 -5.03 -11.75 -20.35
N ALA A 46 -3.87 -11.13 -20.05
CA ALA A 46 -3.78 -10.11 -19.02
C ALA A 46 -4.64 -8.88 -19.36
N PHE A 47 -4.67 -8.47 -20.62
CA PHE A 47 -5.52 -7.37 -21.09
C PHE A 47 -7.00 -7.69 -20.92
N LEU A 48 -7.45 -8.89 -21.32
CA LEU A 48 -8.83 -9.33 -21.11
C LEU A 48 -9.21 -9.36 -19.63
N LEU A 49 -8.34 -9.89 -18.77
CA LEU A 49 -8.57 -9.92 -17.33
C LEU A 49 -8.63 -8.51 -16.73
N ALA A 50 -7.77 -7.59 -17.17
CA ALA A 50 -7.78 -6.20 -16.73
C ALA A 50 -9.08 -5.47 -17.14
N ILE A 51 -9.63 -5.77 -18.33
CA ILE A 51 -10.95 -5.28 -18.72
C ILE A 51 -12.03 -5.84 -17.80
N MET A 52 -11.98 -7.16 -17.50
CA MET A 52 -12.96 -7.77 -16.60
C MET A 52 -12.94 -7.15 -15.20
N THR A 53 -11.77 -6.74 -14.68
CA THR A 53 -11.69 -6.10 -13.36
C THR A 53 -12.32 -4.72 -13.31
N LEU A 54 -12.46 -4.01 -14.44
CA LEU A 54 -13.14 -2.72 -14.49
C LEU A 54 -14.63 -2.81 -14.18
N PHE A 55 -15.25 -3.99 -14.35
CA PHE A 55 -16.65 -4.19 -13.99
C PHE A 55 -16.85 -4.47 -12.50
N SER A 56 -15.77 -4.71 -11.75
CA SER A 56 -15.85 -4.97 -10.30
C SER A 56 -15.52 -3.71 -9.50
N GLN A 57 -16.56 -3.08 -8.95
CA GLN A 57 -16.38 -1.91 -8.08
C GLN A 57 -15.50 -2.21 -6.86
N VAL A 58 -15.55 -3.45 -6.33
CA VAL A 58 -14.69 -3.88 -5.21
C VAL A 58 -13.22 -3.77 -5.58
N VAL A 59 -12.86 -4.21 -6.80
CA VAL A 59 -11.46 -4.19 -7.26
C VAL A 59 -11.00 -2.76 -7.51
N ILE A 60 -11.86 -1.90 -8.08
CA ILE A 60 -11.56 -0.47 -8.25
C ILE A 60 -11.25 0.20 -6.91
N ASP A 61 -12.06 -0.05 -5.88
CA ASP A 61 -11.83 0.51 -4.54
C ASP A 61 -10.53 0.01 -3.90
N ILE A 62 -10.24 -1.29 -4.04
CA ILE A 62 -9.00 -1.89 -3.52
C ILE A 62 -7.80 -1.20 -4.16
N ILE A 63 -7.83 -1.03 -5.48
CA ILE A 63 -6.71 -0.43 -6.19
C ILE A 63 -6.62 1.07 -5.89
N GLY A 64 -7.75 1.78 -5.84
CA GLY A 64 -7.79 3.20 -5.48
C GLY A 64 -7.14 3.49 -4.12
N ARG A 65 -7.25 2.56 -3.16
CA ARG A 65 -6.58 2.65 -1.85
C ARG A 65 -5.12 2.23 -1.90
N MET A 66 -4.79 1.26 -2.76
CA MET A 66 -3.43 0.77 -2.92
C MET A 66 -2.53 1.77 -3.65
N THR A 67 -3.07 2.51 -4.63
CA THR A 67 -2.31 3.38 -5.53
C THR A 67 -1.50 4.45 -4.80
N PRO A 68 -2.05 5.26 -3.85
CA PRO A 68 -1.27 6.30 -3.19
C PRO A 68 -0.04 5.75 -2.46
N ILE A 69 -0.21 4.62 -1.75
CA ILE A 69 0.87 3.97 -0.99
C ILE A 69 1.92 3.41 -1.96
N LEU A 70 1.48 2.79 -3.06
CA LEU A 70 2.37 2.26 -4.08
C LEU A 70 3.18 3.38 -4.77
N VAL A 71 2.57 4.53 -5.05
CA VAL A 71 3.28 5.70 -5.62
C VAL A 71 4.35 6.20 -4.66
N VAL A 72 4.03 6.36 -3.37
CA VAL A 72 5.01 6.78 -2.35
C VAL A 72 6.17 5.77 -2.27
N PHE A 73 5.86 4.47 -2.28
CA PHE A 73 6.88 3.42 -2.27
C PHE A 73 7.78 3.48 -3.52
N PHE A 74 7.20 3.72 -4.70
CA PHE A 74 7.96 3.84 -5.95
C PHE A 74 8.88 5.07 -5.93
N ILE A 75 8.41 6.19 -5.39
CA ILE A 75 9.22 7.39 -5.19
C ILE A 75 10.42 7.08 -4.29
N ILE A 76 10.21 6.36 -3.17
CA ILE A 76 11.30 5.94 -2.27
C ILE A 76 12.31 5.05 -3.00
N ILE A 77 11.87 4.10 -3.81
CA ILE A 77 12.77 3.25 -4.62
C ILE A 77 13.61 4.11 -5.57
N ILE A 78 13.01 5.07 -6.26
CA ILE A 78 13.73 5.97 -7.16
C ILE A 78 14.79 6.77 -6.39
N PHE A 79 14.43 7.36 -5.25
CA PHE A 79 15.39 8.08 -4.42
C PHE A 79 16.53 7.17 -3.94
N MET A 80 16.22 5.93 -3.57
CA MET A 80 17.22 4.94 -3.18
C MET A 80 18.16 4.60 -4.35
N LEU A 81 17.63 4.38 -5.55
CA LEU A 81 18.42 4.13 -6.75
C LEU A 81 19.32 5.33 -7.09
N MET A 82 18.81 6.55 -6.96
CA MET A 82 19.61 7.77 -7.14
C MET A 82 20.72 7.88 -6.10
N ALA A 83 20.41 7.58 -4.83
CA ALA A 83 21.41 7.57 -3.76
C ALA A 83 22.53 6.57 -4.05
N PHE A 84 22.21 5.35 -4.49
CA PHE A 84 23.22 4.37 -4.93
C PHE A 84 24.02 4.83 -6.15
N GLY A 85 23.38 5.54 -7.08
CA GLY A 85 24.06 6.16 -8.21
C GLY A 85 25.13 7.17 -7.79
N ILE A 86 24.89 7.94 -6.72
CA ILE A 86 25.88 8.88 -6.16
C ILE A 86 27.11 8.15 -5.60
N PHE A 87 26.93 6.94 -5.05
CA PHE A 87 28.03 6.08 -4.60
C PHE A 87 28.74 5.32 -5.74
N GLY A 88 28.43 5.65 -7.00
CA GLY A 88 29.05 5.04 -8.18
C GLY A 88 28.50 3.65 -8.52
N VAL A 89 27.40 3.21 -7.88
CA VAL A 89 26.78 1.93 -8.19
C VAL A 89 25.87 2.10 -9.41
N LYS A 90 26.20 1.40 -10.50
CA LYS A 90 25.34 1.39 -11.69
C LYS A 90 24.05 0.61 -11.40
N PRO A 91 22.87 1.12 -11.85
CA PRO A 91 21.59 0.45 -11.65
C PRO A 91 21.55 -0.94 -12.29
N GLU A 92 22.27 -1.13 -13.40
CA GLU A 92 22.42 -2.42 -14.09
C GLU A 92 23.02 -3.49 -13.16
N THR A 93 24.01 -3.13 -12.34
CA THR A 93 24.69 -4.04 -11.42
C THR A 93 23.77 -4.48 -10.27
N LEU A 94 22.87 -3.60 -9.83
CA LEU A 94 21.86 -3.91 -8.83
C LEU A 94 20.80 -4.88 -9.35
N LEU A 95 20.44 -4.77 -10.64
CA LEU A 95 19.36 -5.53 -11.24
C LEU A 95 19.79 -6.89 -11.81
N SER A 96 21.07 -7.07 -12.20
CA SER A 96 21.47 -8.23 -13.02
C SER A 96 22.55 -9.15 -12.44
N SER A 97 23.34 -8.74 -11.43
CA SER A 97 24.63 -9.44 -11.19
C SER A 97 25.20 -9.47 -9.75
N GLY A 98 24.60 -8.82 -8.76
CA GLY A 98 25.12 -8.84 -7.38
C GLY A 98 24.45 -9.88 -6.46
N PRO A 99 25.12 -10.43 -5.42
CA PRO A 99 24.50 -11.36 -4.44
C PRO A 99 23.28 -10.75 -3.71
N TYR A 100 23.15 -9.43 -3.74
CA TYR A 100 22.05 -8.67 -3.13
C TYR A 100 20.75 -8.66 -3.96
N HIS A 101 20.76 -9.09 -5.23
CA HIS A 101 19.57 -9.09 -6.10
C HIS A 101 18.39 -9.87 -5.48
N LYS A 102 18.70 -11.04 -4.90
CA LYS A 102 17.70 -11.92 -4.29
C LYS A 102 17.05 -11.28 -3.07
N HIS A 103 17.83 -10.56 -2.26
CA HIS A 103 17.33 -9.91 -1.05
C HIS A 103 16.47 -8.69 -1.37
N ILE A 104 16.90 -7.84 -2.30
CA ILE A 104 16.14 -6.63 -2.69
C ILE A 104 14.80 -7.03 -3.34
N GLY A 105 14.82 -8.02 -4.23
CA GLY A 105 13.59 -8.54 -4.84
C GLY A 105 12.64 -9.13 -3.80
N TRP A 106 13.16 -9.89 -2.84
CA TRP A 106 12.35 -10.49 -1.78
C TRP A 106 11.73 -9.45 -0.84
N TRP A 107 12.50 -8.43 -0.42
CA TRP A 107 11.98 -7.33 0.39
C TRP A 107 10.91 -6.52 -0.34
N THR A 108 11.13 -6.21 -1.62
CA THR A 108 10.15 -5.51 -2.47
C THR A 108 8.86 -6.33 -2.58
N PHE A 109 8.98 -7.65 -2.77
CA PHE A 109 7.82 -8.54 -2.84
C PHE A 109 7.04 -8.60 -1.52
N ILE A 110 7.73 -8.70 -0.38
CA ILE A 110 7.08 -8.68 0.95
C ILE A 110 6.31 -7.39 1.17
N ILE A 111 6.91 -6.24 0.87
CA ILE A 111 6.25 -4.93 1.05
C ILE A 111 5.03 -4.82 0.15
N LEU A 112 5.15 -5.24 -1.12
CA LEU A 112 4.04 -5.23 -2.07
C LEU A 112 2.89 -6.16 -1.62
N LEU A 113 3.22 -7.33 -1.08
CA LEU A 113 2.24 -8.26 -0.49
C LEU A 113 1.52 -7.63 0.71
N LEU A 114 2.26 -6.97 1.61
CA LEU A 114 1.70 -6.30 2.79
C LEU A 114 0.74 -5.18 2.40
N ILE A 115 1.13 -4.35 1.42
CA ILE A 115 0.29 -3.28 0.87
C ILE A 115 -1.00 -3.86 0.26
N LEU A 116 -0.89 -4.97 -0.48
CA LEU A 116 -2.03 -5.64 -1.08
C LEU A 116 -2.99 -6.19 -0.03
N ILE A 117 -2.47 -6.88 0.99
CA ILE A 117 -3.29 -7.40 2.10
C ILE A 117 -3.96 -6.26 2.85
N GLY A 118 -3.21 -5.20 3.21
CA GLY A 118 -3.76 -4.04 3.90
C GLY A 118 -4.87 -3.34 3.11
N SER A 119 -4.69 -3.23 1.79
CA SER A 119 -5.69 -2.62 0.90
C SER A 119 -6.96 -3.47 0.84
N ILE A 120 -6.83 -4.79 0.67
CA ILE A 120 -7.97 -5.72 0.70
C ILE A 120 -8.69 -5.64 2.05
N THR A 121 -7.97 -5.80 3.17
CA THR A 121 -8.58 -5.76 4.51
C THR A 121 -9.34 -4.45 4.75
N SER A 122 -8.80 -3.31 4.30
CA SER A 122 -9.49 -2.03 4.43
C SER A 122 -10.81 -1.96 3.65
N VAL A 123 -10.84 -2.40 2.40
CA VAL A 123 -12.08 -2.38 1.58
C VAL A 123 -13.11 -3.36 2.11
N PHE A 124 -12.69 -4.55 2.49
CA PHE A 124 -13.60 -5.54 3.06
C PHE A 124 -14.15 -5.10 4.42
N SER A 125 -13.38 -4.37 5.23
CA SER A 125 -13.89 -3.81 6.49
C SER A 125 -14.98 -2.76 6.27
N GLU A 126 -14.93 -2.01 5.18
CA GLU A 126 -15.92 -0.98 4.85
C GLU A 126 -17.16 -1.54 4.15
N ARG A 127 -16.97 -2.44 3.18
CA ARG A 127 -18.07 -3.02 2.39
C ARG A 127 -18.77 -4.17 3.09
N GLY A 128 -18.02 -4.95 3.86
CA GLY A 128 -18.50 -6.16 4.50
C GLY A 128 -19.18 -5.93 5.84
N GLY A 129 -19.14 -4.70 6.37
CA GLY A 129 -19.67 -4.36 7.69
C GLY A 129 -19.37 -5.48 8.68
N VAL A 130 -18.15 -6.04 8.67
CA VAL A 130 -17.75 -6.95 9.73
C VAL A 130 -17.92 -6.09 10.95
N PRO A 131 -18.88 -6.39 11.83
CA PRO A 131 -18.88 -5.76 13.12
C PRO A 131 -17.52 -6.17 13.67
N GLY A 132 -16.56 -5.23 13.70
CA GLY A 132 -15.55 -5.31 14.73
C GLY A 132 -16.35 -5.63 15.99
N PRO A 133 -16.08 -6.75 16.69
CA PRO A 133 -17.03 -7.37 17.61
C PRO A 133 -17.63 -6.29 18.51
N GLY A 134 -18.85 -5.82 18.22
CA GLY A 134 -19.33 -4.51 18.68
C GLY A 134 -20.15 -3.65 17.72
N ALA A 135 -20.17 -3.86 16.39
CA ALA A 135 -21.08 -3.11 15.51
C ALA A 135 -22.46 -3.77 15.38
N THR A 136 -23.30 -3.63 16.40
CA THR A 136 -24.75 -3.79 16.24
C THR A 136 -25.33 -2.50 15.67
N GLY A 137 -25.49 -2.43 14.35
CA GLY A 137 -26.27 -1.36 13.72
C GLY A 137 -26.28 -1.46 12.19
N PRO A 138 -27.45 -1.43 11.54
CA PRO A 138 -27.55 -1.47 10.08
C PRO A 138 -27.17 -0.11 9.51
N TYR A 139 -26.05 -0.04 8.78
CA TYR A 139 -25.65 1.16 8.06
C TYR A 139 -26.50 1.32 6.80
N ILE A 140 -27.58 2.09 6.92
CA ILE A 140 -28.21 2.81 5.82
C ILE A 140 -27.60 4.21 5.85
N GLY A 141 -27.05 4.64 4.71
CA GLY A 141 -26.26 5.87 4.61
C GLY A 141 -27.00 7.14 5.05
N ASN A 142 -26.28 8.00 5.76
CA ASN A 142 -26.21 9.44 5.50
C ASN A 142 -25.21 10.07 6.47
N GLU A 143 -24.53 11.11 6.00
CA GLU A 143 -23.58 11.91 6.76
C GLU A 143 -24.16 12.35 8.11
N THR A 144 -23.40 12.21 9.20
CA THR A 144 -23.48 13.12 10.35
C THR A 144 -22.16 13.13 11.11
N GLN A 145 -21.58 14.33 11.19
CA GLN A 145 -20.54 14.70 12.14
C GLN A 145 -21.01 14.47 13.58
N LEU A 146 -20.07 13.95 14.38
CA LEU A 146 -19.76 14.27 15.78
C LEU A 146 -20.89 14.11 16.83
N VAL A 147 -20.57 13.43 17.93
CA VAL A 147 -20.42 14.00 19.29
C VAL A 147 -20.22 12.84 20.26
N GLY A 148 -19.23 12.97 21.13
CA GLY A 148 -18.83 11.94 22.07
C GLY A 148 -19.90 11.61 23.10
N THR A 149 -19.97 10.33 23.45
CA THR A 149 -20.25 9.85 24.80
C THR A 149 -19.74 8.41 24.86
N GLY A 150 -19.04 8.07 25.95
CA GLY A 150 -18.27 6.85 26.11
C GLY A 150 -19.08 5.58 25.86
N ALA A 151 -18.97 5.03 24.66
CA ALA A 151 -19.30 3.66 24.39
C ALA A 151 -18.02 2.84 24.60
N GLU A 152 -18.06 1.96 25.60
CA GLU A 152 -17.07 0.94 25.90
C GLU A 152 -16.92 0.01 24.69
N GLY A 153 -16.14 0.44 23.70
CA GLY A 153 -15.76 -0.38 22.57
C GLY A 153 -14.89 -1.53 23.07
N THR A 154 -15.21 -2.74 22.64
CA THR A 154 -14.46 -3.97 22.90
C THR A 154 -12.95 -3.73 22.89
N GLN A 155 -12.34 -3.94 24.06
CA GLN A 155 -11.00 -3.50 24.45
C GLN A 155 -9.88 -3.90 23.46
N GLN A 156 -10.09 -4.95 22.65
CA GLN A 156 -9.10 -5.45 21.71
C GLN A 156 -8.95 -4.59 20.45
N GLY A 157 -10.06 -4.05 19.91
CA GLY A 157 -10.03 -3.18 18.73
C GLY A 157 -9.52 -1.77 19.05
N ALA A 158 -9.97 -1.24 20.19
CA ALA A 158 -9.51 0.05 20.69
C ALA A 158 -8.01 0.06 21.01
N PHE A 159 -7.46 -1.07 21.49
CA PHE A 159 -6.03 -1.20 21.77
C PHE A 159 -5.18 -1.11 20.50
N PHE A 160 -5.52 -1.90 19.46
CA PHE A 160 -4.79 -1.84 18.19
C PHE A 160 -4.95 -0.47 17.51
N GLN A 161 -6.15 0.11 17.52
CA GLN A 161 -6.38 1.42 16.93
C GLN A 161 -5.63 2.55 17.66
N THR A 162 -5.43 2.41 18.97
CA THR A 162 -4.63 3.36 19.77
C THR A 162 -3.13 3.19 19.48
N LEU A 163 -2.62 1.95 19.40
CA LEU A 163 -1.22 1.69 19.07
C LEU A 163 -0.84 2.15 17.66
N PHE A 164 -1.75 1.99 16.70
CA PHE A 164 -1.54 2.40 15.31
C PHE A 164 -2.02 3.82 15.01
N ASN A 165 -2.34 4.63 16.04
CA ASN A 165 -2.65 6.03 15.85
C ASN A 165 -1.37 6.82 15.51
N THR A 166 -1.39 7.64 14.45
CA THR A 166 -0.23 8.44 14.01
C THR A 166 0.37 9.31 15.13
N LYS A 167 -0.46 9.81 16.07
CA LYS A 167 0.01 10.60 17.22
C LYS A 167 0.76 9.75 18.24
N VAL A 168 0.25 8.54 18.53
CA VAL A 168 0.86 7.60 19.47
C VAL A 168 2.16 7.04 18.89
N LEU A 169 2.16 6.69 17.61
CA LEU A 169 3.36 6.26 16.90
C LEU A 169 4.44 7.35 16.92
N GLY A 170 4.05 8.61 16.70
CA GLY A 170 4.96 9.76 16.81
C GLY A 170 5.57 9.91 18.21
N MET A 171 4.78 9.77 19.28
CA MET A 171 5.29 9.81 20.65
C MET A 171 6.25 8.65 20.95
N ILE A 172 5.95 7.43 20.49
CA ILE A 172 6.82 6.27 20.65
C ILE A 172 8.17 6.49 19.95
N VAL A 173 8.16 7.06 18.74
CA VAL A 173 9.39 7.38 18.00
C VAL A 173 10.24 8.40 18.75
N VAL A 174 9.65 9.48 19.27
CA VAL A 174 10.38 10.48 20.07
C VAL A 174 10.99 9.85 21.32
N LEU A 175 10.25 8.95 21.99
CA LEU A 175 10.72 8.24 23.17
C LEU A 175 11.89 7.29 22.84
N LEU A 176 11.84 6.59 21.71
CA LEU A 176 12.94 5.73 21.24
C LEU A 176 14.22 6.55 20.93
N ILE A 177 14.08 7.72 20.30
CA ILE A 177 15.22 8.61 20.04
C ILE A 177 15.83 9.09 21.36
N ALA A 178 15.00 9.50 22.33
CA ALA A 178 15.47 9.91 23.65
C ALA A 178 16.17 8.77 24.41
N MET A 179 15.63 7.55 24.34
CA MET A 179 16.25 6.37 24.96
C MET A 179 17.63 6.08 24.36
N ILE A 180 17.78 6.13 23.04
CA ILE A 180 19.06 5.93 22.36
C ILE A 180 20.05 7.04 22.75
N ALA A 181 19.59 8.29 22.84
CA ALA A 181 20.42 9.42 23.27
C ALA A 181 20.97 9.23 24.71
N ILE A 182 20.12 8.82 25.64
CA ILE A 182 20.52 8.53 27.03
C ILE A 182 21.50 7.35 27.05
N GLN A 183 21.20 6.26 26.34
CA GLN A 183 22.06 5.09 26.29
C GLN A 183 23.46 5.43 25.75
N ARG A 184 23.56 6.35 24.78
CA ARG A 184 24.84 6.82 24.26
C ARG A 184 25.61 7.65 25.27
N LEU A 185 24.93 8.51 26.03
CA LEU A 185 25.56 9.30 27.08
C LEU A 185 26.06 8.43 28.25
N THR A 186 25.36 7.35 28.59
CA THR A 186 25.74 6.46 29.70
C THR A 186 26.89 5.52 29.36
N ILE A 187 27.18 5.25 28.07
CA ILE A 187 28.27 4.36 27.65
C ILE A 187 29.64 5.08 27.63
N GLU A 188 29.66 6.41 27.68
CA GLU A 188 30.89 7.22 27.64
C GLU A 188 31.48 7.60 29.01
N GLU A 189 30.92 7.08 30.11
CA GLU A 189 31.56 7.04 31.46
C GLU A 189 31.98 5.60 31.83
#